data_AF-A0A7J2LZH4-F1
#
_entry.id   AF-A0A7J2LZH4-F1
#
_cell.length_a   1.000
_cell.length_b   1.000
_cell.length_c   1.000
_cell.angle_alpha   90.00
_cell.angle_beta   90.00
_cell.angle_gamma   90.00
#
_symmetry.space_group_name_H-M   'P 1'
#
loop_
_entity.id
_entity.type
_entity.pdbx_description
1 polymer ?
#
loop_
_entity_poly.entity_id
_entity_poly.type
_entity_poly.pdbx_seq_one_letter_code
_entity_poly.pdbx_strand_id
1 'polypeptide(L)'
;MKTDLVRLAEDLMVKFAHKTGLSSDLKPRRYLWTDAFAVCNFLGLFTITRDERFKHLALRLVDQVHYVLGRHRDDDPRSGWISGLDEEEGWRHPTIGGLRIGKRLPERGPEEPFIEALEWERDGQYYHYLTKWMHALNRVSQVIGNTVYNLWAIELAKKAHSSFIYEAPNGKKRIYWKMSIDLSRPLVTSMGQHDPLDGFV
;
A
#
# COMPACT_ATOMS: atom_id res chain seq x y z
N MET A 1 14.11 17.08 26.41
CA MET A 1 13.36 17.52 25.21
C MET A 1 13.54 16.60 24.00
N LYS A 2 14.71 16.49 23.34
CA LYS A 2 14.89 15.57 22.19
C LYS A 2 14.67 14.09 22.56
N THR A 3 15.17 13.65 23.71
CA THR A 3 15.01 12.27 24.21
C THR A 3 13.55 11.92 24.55
N ASP A 4 12.78 12.89 25.05
CA ASP A 4 11.38 12.66 25.44
C ASP A 4 10.47 12.48 24.22
N LEU A 5 10.73 13.24 23.14
CA LEU A 5 10.00 13.08 21.87
C LEU A 5 10.31 11.74 21.19
N VAL A 6 11.56 11.27 21.26
CA VAL A 6 11.91 9.94 20.73
C VAL A 6 11.18 8.84 21.50
N ARG A 7 11.20 8.89 22.84
CA ARG A 7 10.45 7.93 23.68
C ARG A 7 8.95 7.95 23.39
N LEU A 8 8.35 9.12 23.22
CA LEU A 8 6.95 9.23 22.84
C LEU A 8 6.67 8.57 21.47
N ALA A 9 7.54 8.78 20.48
CA ALA A 9 7.42 8.15 19.18
C ALA A 9 7.56 6.62 19.26
N GLU A 10 8.52 6.11 20.05
CA GLU A 10 8.67 4.67 20.32
C GLU A 10 7.38 4.08 20.91
N ASP A 11 6.84 4.70 21.96
CA ASP A 11 5.61 4.24 22.62
C ASP A 11 4.41 4.22 21.66
N LEU A 12 4.26 5.26 20.83
CA LEU A 12 3.19 5.33 19.84
C LEU A 12 3.35 4.23 18.78
N MET A 13 4.56 4.01 18.29
CA MET A 13 4.82 3.01 17.25
C MET A 13 4.72 1.57 17.77
N VAL A 14 5.10 1.31 19.02
CA VAL A 14 4.84 0.02 19.69
C VAL A 14 3.35 -0.21 19.90
N LYS A 15 2.60 0.81 20.35
CA LYS A 15 1.14 0.71 20.49
C LYS A 15 0.46 0.49 19.13
N PHE A 16 0.95 1.15 18.07
CA PHE A 16 0.49 0.92 16.70
C PHE A 16 0.74 -0.53 16.27
N ALA A 17 1.96 -1.05 16.47
CA ALA A 17 2.30 -2.43 16.12
C ALA A 17 1.38 -3.44 16.83
N HIS A 18 1.15 -3.23 18.13
CA HIS A 18 0.28 -4.11 18.92
C HIS A 18 -1.18 -4.02 18.47
N LYS A 19 -1.75 -2.81 18.34
CA LYS A 19 -3.18 -2.62 18.04
C LYS A 19 -3.59 -3.03 16.63
N THR A 20 -2.64 -3.09 15.70
CA THR A 20 -2.92 -3.45 14.30
C THR A 20 -2.66 -4.92 13.99
N GLY A 21 -2.21 -5.72 14.96
CA GLY A 21 -1.86 -7.14 14.74
C GLY A 21 -0.51 -7.34 14.06
N LEU A 22 0.37 -6.33 14.08
CA LEU A 22 1.74 -6.47 13.59
C LEU A 22 2.61 -7.23 14.60
N SER A 23 2.43 -6.97 15.90
CA SER A 23 3.24 -7.56 16.99
C SER A 23 2.38 -8.22 18.08
N SER A 24 1.16 -8.65 17.73
CA SER A 24 0.21 -9.32 18.62
C SER A 24 -0.53 -10.42 17.86
N ASP A 25 -1.29 -11.25 18.56
CA ASP A 25 -2.10 -12.32 17.98
C ASP A 25 -3.45 -11.83 17.40
N LEU A 26 -3.65 -10.50 17.33
CA LEU A 26 -4.84 -9.92 16.72
C LEU A 26 -4.84 -10.15 15.21
N LYS A 27 -6.03 -10.33 14.60
CA LYS A 27 -6.16 -10.38 13.14
C LYS A 27 -5.52 -9.11 12.52
N PRO A 28 -4.56 -9.25 11.59
CA PRO A 28 -3.90 -8.12 10.96
C PRO A 28 -4.90 -7.14 10.33
N ARG A 29 -4.73 -5.86 10.64
CA ARG A 29 -5.49 -4.76 10.03
C ARG A 29 -4.53 -3.86 9.27
N ARG A 30 -4.45 -4.06 7.96
CA ARG A 30 -3.59 -3.29 7.07
C ARG A 30 -4.37 -2.18 6.37
N TYR A 31 -3.75 -1.02 6.24
CA TYR A 31 -4.28 0.13 5.54
C TYR A 31 -3.11 0.86 4.87
N LEU A 32 -3.02 0.76 3.55
CA LEU A 32 -1.78 0.98 2.79
C LEU A 32 -1.13 2.34 3.08
N TRP A 33 -1.93 3.41 3.14
CA TRP A 33 -1.43 4.75 3.43
C TRP A 33 -0.78 4.85 4.81
N THR A 34 -1.49 4.44 5.87
CA THR A 34 -0.98 4.49 7.23
C THR A 34 0.23 3.58 7.40
N ASP A 35 0.21 2.42 6.75
CA ASP A 35 1.31 1.47 6.83
C ASP A 35 2.58 1.99 6.13
N ALA A 36 2.46 2.72 5.02
CA ALA A 36 3.60 3.37 4.37
C ALA A 36 4.33 4.34 5.32
N PHE A 37 3.58 5.18 6.04
CA PHE A 37 4.16 6.07 7.06
C PHE A 37 4.74 5.28 8.24
N ALA A 38 4.06 4.22 8.68
CA ALA A 38 4.55 3.40 9.79
C ALA A 38 5.89 2.72 9.47
N VAL A 39 6.09 2.21 8.26
CA VAL A 39 7.38 1.69 7.80
C VAL A 39 8.47 2.76 7.91
N CYS A 40 8.22 3.95 7.36
CA CYS A 40 9.18 5.06 7.44
C CYS A 40 9.49 5.48 8.88
N ASN A 41 8.48 5.50 9.76
CA ASN A 41 8.66 5.83 11.17
C ASN A 41 9.50 4.78 11.90
N PHE A 42 9.25 3.49 11.66
CA PHE A 42 10.07 2.41 12.23
C PHE A 42 11.53 2.48 11.75
N LEU A 43 11.77 2.72 10.47
CA LEU A 43 13.13 2.91 9.94
C LEU A 43 13.81 4.14 10.55
N GLY A 44 13.06 5.23 10.76
CA GLY A 44 13.55 6.44 11.43
C GLY A 44 13.96 6.17 12.87
N LEU A 45 13.11 5.48 13.64
CA LEU A 45 13.41 5.08 15.01
C LEU A 45 14.65 4.17 15.06
N PHE A 46 14.73 3.16 14.18
CA PHE A 46 15.92 2.31 14.07
C PHE A 46 17.18 3.13 13.79
N THR A 47 17.12 4.09 12.87
CA THR A 47 18.28 4.91 12.49
C THR A 47 18.79 5.77 13.65
N ILE A 48 17.89 6.33 14.46
CA ILE A 48 18.23 7.23 15.57
C ILE A 48 18.67 6.45 16.82
N THR A 49 17.99 5.35 17.12
CA THR A 49 18.16 4.61 18.40
C THR A 49 19.10 3.42 18.29
N ARG A 50 19.27 2.87 17.07
CA ARG A 50 19.91 1.58 16.79
C ARG A 50 19.23 0.37 17.45
N ASP A 51 18.00 0.52 17.93
CA ASP A 51 17.20 -0.60 18.41
C ASP A 51 16.68 -1.43 17.23
N GLU A 52 17.28 -2.61 17.03
CA GLU A 52 16.94 -3.57 15.96
C GLU A 52 15.46 -4.01 15.99
N ARG A 53 14.76 -3.87 17.11
CA ARG A 53 13.32 -4.12 17.18
C ARG A 53 12.54 -3.32 16.15
N PHE A 54 12.89 -2.06 15.93
CA PHE A 54 12.16 -1.22 14.95
C PHE A 54 12.46 -1.63 13.52
N LYS A 55 13.69 -2.08 13.23
CA LYS A 55 14.00 -2.70 11.93
C LYS A 55 13.17 -3.96 11.70
N HIS A 56 13.10 -4.86 12.68
CA HIS A 56 12.25 -6.06 12.57
C HIS A 56 10.77 -5.73 12.38
N LEU A 57 10.25 -4.72 13.08
CA LEU A 57 8.87 -4.26 12.91
C LEU A 57 8.62 -3.67 11.52
N ALA A 58 9.56 -2.90 10.96
CA ALA A 58 9.46 -2.37 9.60
C ALA A 58 9.38 -3.50 8.57
N LEU A 59 10.27 -4.48 8.64
CA LEU A 59 10.31 -5.60 7.71
C LEU A 59 9.07 -6.48 7.82
N ARG A 60 8.67 -6.83 9.04
CA ARG A 60 7.44 -7.60 9.29
C ARG A 60 6.19 -6.87 8.78
N LEU A 61 6.17 -5.54 8.85
CA LEU A 61 5.05 -4.75 8.33
C LEU A 61 5.02 -4.79 6.80
N VAL A 62 6.16 -4.75 6.13
CA VAL A 62 6.24 -4.92 4.68
C VAL A 62 5.68 -6.28 4.28
N ASP A 63 6.15 -7.37 4.91
CA ASP A 63 5.68 -8.73 4.62
C ASP A 63 4.17 -8.87 4.85
N GLN A 64 3.67 -8.32 5.97
CA GLN A 64 2.24 -8.40 6.30
C GLN A 64 1.38 -7.54 5.34
N VAL A 65 1.87 -6.38 4.88
CA VAL A 65 1.18 -5.57 3.87
C VAL A 65 1.13 -6.30 2.54
N HIS A 66 2.25 -6.87 2.09
CA HIS A 66 2.33 -7.64 0.86
C HIS A 66 1.38 -8.84 0.88
N TYR A 67 1.42 -9.64 1.95
CA TYR A 67 0.53 -10.78 2.09
C TYR A 67 -0.94 -10.38 2.18
N VAL A 68 -1.29 -9.38 2.99
CA VAL A 68 -2.71 -9.03 3.19
C VAL A 68 -3.26 -8.23 2.01
N LEU A 69 -2.56 -7.19 1.56
CA LEU A 69 -3.06 -6.23 0.57
C LEU A 69 -2.67 -6.58 -0.87
N GLY A 70 -1.71 -7.47 -1.10
CA GLY A 70 -1.39 -8.03 -2.42
C GLY A 70 -2.31 -9.18 -2.85
N ARG A 71 -3.25 -9.58 -1.99
CA ARG A 71 -4.21 -10.67 -2.22
C ARG A 71 -5.64 -10.16 -2.29
N HIS A 72 -6.51 -10.91 -2.95
CA HIS A 72 -7.95 -10.68 -2.90
C HIS A 72 -8.47 -10.75 -1.45
N ARG A 73 -9.63 -10.15 -1.21
CA ARG A 73 -10.22 -10.12 0.13
C ARG A 73 -10.80 -11.49 0.49
N ASP A 74 -10.87 -11.78 1.78
CA ASP A 74 -11.50 -13.01 2.30
C ASP A 74 -13.00 -13.11 1.93
N ASP A 75 -13.66 -11.98 1.67
CA ASP A 75 -15.08 -11.86 1.29
C ASP A 75 -15.29 -11.60 -0.21
N ASP A 76 -14.24 -11.69 -1.03
CA ASP A 76 -14.32 -11.61 -2.50
C ASP A 76 -14.47 -13.03 -3.08
N PRO A 77 -15.28 -13.24 -4.14
CA PRO A 77 -15.34 -14.53 -4.82
C PRO A 77 -14.02 -14.92 -5.50
N ARG A 78 -13.15 -13.94 -5.83
CA ARG A 78 -11.79 -14.18 -6.30
C ARG A 78 -10.88 -14.46 -5.11
N SER A 79 -9.93 -15.37 -5.28
CA SER A 79 -9.00 -15.79 -4.23
C SER A 79 -7.55 -15.70 -4.68
N GLY A 80 -6.62 -15.73 -3.73
CA GLY A 80 -5.17 -15.74 -4.00
C GLY A 80 -4.59 -14.35 -4.25
N TRP A 81 -3.42 -14.30 -4.88
CA TRP A 81 -2.74 -13.06 -5.23
C TRP A 81 -3.51 -12.29 -6.30
N ILE A 82 -3.58 -10.95 -6.17
CA ILE A 82 -4.25 -10.06 -7.13
C ILE A 82 -3.61 -10.16 -8.52
N SER A 83 -2.31 -10.49 -8.56
CA SER A 83 -1.57 -10.73 -9.80
C SER A 83 -2.03 -11.98 -10.56
N GLY A 84 -2.80 -12.87 -9.93
CA GLY A 84 -3.13 -14.19 -10.47
C GLY A 84 -1.98 -15.20 -10.41
N LEU A 85 -0.86 -14.85 -9.77
CA LEU A 85 0.27 -15.75 -9.54
C LEU A 85 -0.07 -16.79 -8.47
N ASP A 86 0.62 -17.94 -8.54
CA ASP A 86 0.58 -18.93 -7.47
C ASP A 86 1.24 -18.43 -6.18
N GLU A 87 1.23 -19.26 -5.13
CA GLU A 87 1.76 -18.87 -3.83
C GLU A 87 3.25 -18.51 -3.87
N GLU A 88 4.07 -19.30 -4.56
CA GLU A 88 5.52 -19.11 -4.57
C GLU A 88 5.89 -17.85 -5.36
N GLU A 89 5.34 -17.71 -6.56
CA GLU A 89 5.58 -16.54 -7.41
C GLU A 89 4.97 -15.26 -6.85
N GLY A 90 3.78 -15.35 -6.25
CA GLY A 90 3.16 -14.21 -5.59
C GLY A 90 3.97 -13.69 -4.41
N TRP A 91 4.62 -14.58 -3.65
CA TRP A 91 5.56 -14.17 -2.59
C TRP A 91 6.84 -13.53 -3.15
N ARG A 92 7.33 -13.99 -4.31
CA ARG A 92 8.48 -13.37 -4.99
C ARG A 92 8.15 -12.00 -5.57
N HIS A 93 6.92 -11.81 -6.06
CA HIS A 93 6.45 -10.62 -6.78
C HIS A 93 5.15 -10.03 -6.18
N PRO A 94 5.12 -9.67 -4.89
CA PRO A 94 3.88 -9.35 -4.18
C PRO A 94 3.19 -8.06 -4.64
N THR A 95 3.88 -7.21 -5.39
CA THR A 95 3.36 -5.91 -5.84
C THR A 95 3.02 -5.87 -7.33
N ILE A 96 3.28 -6.93 -8.10
CA ILE A 96 3.09 -6.95 -9.56
C ILE A 96 1.62 -6.84 -9.99
N GLY A 97 0.69 -7.18 -9.09
CA GLY A 97 -0.77 -6.99 -9.24
C GLY A 97 -1.29 -5.65 -8.69
N GLY A 98 -0.42 -4.83 -8.09
CA GLY A 98 -0.82 -3.70 -7.27
C GLY A 98 -1.09 -4.09 -5.81
N LEU A 99 -1.61 -3.15 -5.02
CA LEU A 99 -1.94 -3.36 -3.60
C LEU A 99 -3.27 -2.70 -3.27
N ARG A 100 -4.12 -3.41 -2.54
CA ARG A 100 -5.41 -2.88 -2.06
C ARG A 100 -5.22 -1.73 -1.08
N ILE A 101 -6.27 -0.93 -0.93
CA ILE A 101 -6.32 0.14 0.08
C ILE A 101 -6.41 -0.46 1.49
N GLY A 102 -7.21 -1.51 1.68
CA GLY A 102 -7.47 -2.13 2.98
C GLY A 102 -8.71 -1.57 3.69
N LYS A 103 -9.68 -1.06 2.92
CA LYS A 103 -10.95 -0.54 3.45
C LYS A 103 -11.86 -1.68 3.91
N ARG A 104 -12.83 -1.36 4.78
CA ARG A 104 -13.76 -2.35 5.33
C ARG A 104 -14.76 -2.84 4.30
N LEU A 105 -15.35 -1.93 3.52
CA LEU A 105 -16.32 -2.30 2.50
C LEU A 105 -15.60 -2.84 1.25
N PRO A 106 -16.18 -3.81 0.54
CA PRO A 106 -15.64 -4.28 -0.73
C PRO A 106 -15.63 -3.14 -1.76
N GLU A 107 -14.90 -3.32 -2.86
CA GLU A 107 -15.03 -2.43 -4.01
C GLU A 107 -16.45 -2.43 -4.58
N ARG A 108 -16.82 -1.38 -5.29
CA ARG A 108 -18.12 -1.30 -5.98
C ARG A 108 -18.18 -2.34 -7.11
N GLY A 109 -19.21 -3.18 -7.13
CA GLY A 109 -19.48 -4.10 -8.23
C GLY A 109 -19.77 -3.36 -9.56
N PRO A 110 -19.61 -4.02 -10.73
CA PRO A 110 -19.82 -3.39 -12.04
C PRO A 110 -21.23 -2.80 -12.21
N GLU A 111 -22.25 -3.52 -11.73
CA GLU A 111 -23.67 -3.14 -11.84
C GLU A 111 -24.15 -2.29 -10.65
N GLU A 112 -23.31 -2.06 -9.65
CA GLU A 112 -23.69 -1.26 -8.50
C GLU A 112 -23.65 0.24 -8.82
N PRO A 113 -24.66 1.01 -8.39
CA PRO A 113 -24.70 2.45 -8.63
C PRO A 113 -23.54 3.16 -7.94
N PHE A 114 -23.05 4.21 -8.59
CA PHE A 114 -22.05 5.09 -8.01
C PHE A 114 -22.69 5.96 -6.92
N ILE A 115 -22.19 5.84 -5.69
CA ILE A 115 -22.57 6.68 -4.56
C ILE A 115 -21.28 7.26 -3.97
N GLU A 116 -21.06 8.56 -4.20
CA GLU A 116 -19.79 9.22 -3.88
C GLU A 116 -19.33 9.00 -2.44
N ALA A 117 -20.23 9.18 -1.46
CA ALA A 117 -19.93 8.99 -0.05
C ALA A 117 -19.46 7.56 0.28
N LEU A 118 -19.96 6.54 -0.43
CA LEU A 118 -19.54 5.15 -0.22
C LEU A 118 -18.17 4.87 -0.84
N GLU A 119 -17.79 5.55 -1.92
CA GLU A 119 -16.51 5.29 -2.59
C GLU A 119 -15.30 5.60 -1.71
N TRP A 120 -15.44 6.52 -0.75
CA TRP A 120 -14.42 6.81 0.27
C TRP A 120 -14.24 5.66 1.28
N GLU A 121 -15.25 4.81 1.46
CA GLU A 121 -15.27 3.71 2.43
C GLU A 121 -15.03 2.33 1.80
N ARG A 122 -14.99 2.28 0.46
CA ARG A 122 -14.83 1.05 -0.33
C ARG A 122 -13.38 0.77 -0.68
N ASP A 123 -13.05 -0.51 -0.77
CA ASP A 123 -11.73 -0.97 -1.19
C ASP A 123 -11.50 -0.72 -2.70
N GLY A 124 -10.36 -1.18 -3.20
CA GLY A 124 -9.86 -0.93 -4.54
C GLY A 124 -8.38 -0.60 -4.48
N GLN A 125 -7.89 0.21 -5.42
CA GLN A 125 -6.54 0.75 -5.39
C GLN A 125 -6.56 2.26 -5.68
N TYR A 126 -5.77 3.03 -4.93
CA TYR A 126 -5.57 4.46 -5.14
C TYR A 126 -4.15 4.72 -5.64
N TYR A 127 -4.02 5.50 -6.72
CA TYR A 127 -2.72 5.79 -7.31
C TYR A 127 -1.72 6.38 -6.29
N HIS A 128 -2.12 7.44 -5.60
CA HIS A 128 -1.28 8.11 -4.59
C HIS A 128 -0.97 7.24 -3.36
N TYR A 129 -1.75 6.19 -3.07
CA TYR A 129 -1.39 5.25 -1.98
C TYR A 129 -0.26 4.31 -2.45
N LEU A 130 -0.34 3.86 -3.70
CA LEU A 130 0.70 3.04 -4.30
C LEU A 130 2.03 3.82 -4.35
N THR A 131 2.03 5.10 -4.73
CA THR A 131 3.25 5.91 -4.78
C THR A 131 3.88 6.09 -3.40
N LYS A 132 3.08 6.27 -2.33
CA LYS A 132 3.62 6.28 -0.95
C LYS A 132 4.22 4.94 -0.56
N TRP A 133 3.64 3.83 -0.98
CA TRP A 133 4.22 2.52 -0.71
C TRP A 133 5.53 2.29 -1.49
N MET A 134 5.61 2.73 -2.75
CA MET A 134 6.87 2.71 -3.53
C MET A 134 7.97 3.49 -2.79
N HIS A 135 7.64 4.66 -2.22
CA HIS A 135 8.58 5.42 -1.41
C HIS A 135 9.00 4.65 -0.15
N ALA A 136 8.07 4.06 0.58
CA ALA A 136 8.38 3.27 1.78
C ALA A 136 9.33 2.10 1.44
N LEU A 137 9.06 1.36 0.36
CA LEU A 137 9.93 0.28 -0.12
C LEU A 137 11.33 0.78 -0.49
N ASN A 138 11.43 1.92 -1.18
CA ASN A 138 12.72 2.53 -1.48
C ASN A 138 13.50 2.90 -0.21
N ARG A 139 12.83 3.46 0.80
CA ARG A 139 13.43 3.75 2.10
C ARG A 139 13.92 2.49 2.82
N VAL A 140 13.16 1.40 2.78
CA VAL A 140 13.61 0.09 3.31
C VAL A 140 14.87 -0.35 2.58
N SER A 141 14.89 -0.31 1.24
CA SER A 141 16.07 -0.70 0.45
C SER A 141 17.33 0.07 0.87
N GLN A 142 17.21 1.40 1.01
CA GLN A 142 18.33 2.27 1.38
C GLN A 142 18.83 2.04 2.81
N VAL A 143 17.93 1.80 3.77
CA VAL A 143 18.31 1.61 5.18
C VAL A 143 18.85 0.21 5.45
N ILE A 144 18.32 -0.81 4.77
CA ILE A 144 18.63 -2.22 5.02
C ILE A 144 19.70 -2.75 4.05
N GLY A 145 19.89 -2.12 2.89
CA GLY A 145 20.88 -2.53 1.89
C GLY A 145 20.45 -3.71 1.02
N ASN A 146 19.15 -4.05 0.99
CA ASN A 146 18.61 -5.11 0.14
C ASN A 146 17.84 -4.50 -1.04
N THR A 147 18.24 -4.84 -2.26
CA THR A 147 17.68 -4.29 -3.50
C THR A 147 16.32 -4.88 -3.88
N VAL A 148 15.90 -5.99 -3.27
CA VAL A 148 14.59 -6.60 -3.55
C VAL A 148 13.42 -5.63 -3.30
N TYR A 149 13.53 -4.77 -2.28
CA TYR A 149 12.49 -3.78 -1.99
C TYR A 149 12.37 -2.73 -3.12
N ASN A 150 13.47 -2.37 -3.77
CA ASN A 150 13.42 -1.50 -4.95
C ASN A 150 12.80 -2.20 -6.16
N LEU A 151 13.08 -3.50 -6.34
CA LEU A 151 12.44 -4.30 -7.39
C LEU A 151 10.91 -4.27 -7.22
N TRP A 152 10.40 -4.54 -6.01
CA TRP A 152 8.98 -4.48 -5.72
C TRP A 152 8.38 -3.07 -5.90
N ALA A 153 9.14 -2.01 -5.60
CA ALA A 153 8.71 -0.65 -5.87
C ALA A 153 8.56 -0.38 -7.39
N ILE A 154 9.50 -0.89 -8.20
CA ILE A 154 9.50 -0.76 -9.66
C ILE A 154 8.34 -1.56 -10.28
N GLU A 155 8.10 -2.78 -9.81
CA GLU A 155 6.96 -3.59 -10.24
C GLU A 155 5.64 -2.86 -9.98
N LEU A 156 5.49 -2.30 -8.77
CA LEU A 156 4.32 -1.52 -8.40
C LEU A 156 4.16 -0.29 -9.29
N ALA A 157 5.25 0.42 -9.58
CA ALA A 157 5.25 1.60 -10.44
C ALA A 157 4.78 1.25 -11.86
N LYS A 158 5.34 0.19 -12.44
CA LYS A 158 4.95 -0.29 -13.78
C LYS A 158 3.47 -0.67 -13.84
N LYS A 159 2.97 -1.41 -12.84
CA LYS A 159 1.57 -1.84 -12.79
C LYS A 159 0.62 -0.66 -12.57
N ALA A 160 0.96 0.26 -11.67
CA ALA A 160 0.16 1.45 -11.41
C ALA A 160 0.09 2.33 -12.66
N HIS A 161 1.23 2.63 -13.28
CA HIS A 161 1.28 3.47 -14.48
C HIS A 161 0.48 2.86 -15.64
N SER A 162 0.59 1.55 -15.89
CA SER A 162 -0.15 0.91 -17.00
C SER A 162 -1.66 0.82 -16.79
N SER A 163 -2.12 0.80 -15.54
CA SER A 163 -3.53 0.57 -15.23
C SER A 163 -4.31 1.85 -14.93
N PHE A 164 -3.67 2.86 -14.33
CA PHE A 164 -4.34 4.09 -13.92
C PHE A 164 -4.32 5.17 -15.00
N ILE A 165 -3.38 5.11 -15.94
CA ILE A 165 -3.21 6.16 -16.96
C ILE A 165 -4.04 5.82 -18.20
N TYR A 166 -4.80 6.80 -18.68
CA TYR A 166 -5.57 6.70 -19.90
C TYR A 166 -5.39 7.95 -20.77
N GLU A 167 -5.67 7.83 -22.06
CA GLU A 167 -5.68 8.98 -22.98
C GLU A 167 -7.11 9.53 -23.12
N ALA A 168 -7.28 10.82 -22.88
CA ALA A 168 -8.55 11.50 -23.11
C ALA A 168 -8.75 11.81 -24.61
N PRO A 169 -9.99 12.09 -25.07
CA PRO A 169 -10.27 12.36 -26.49
C PRO A 169 -9.44 13.51 -27.12
N ASN A 170 -8.84 14.37 -26.30
CA ASN A 170 -7.97 15.46 -26.72
C ASN A 170 -6.47 15.08 -26.75
N GLY A 171 -6.13 13.80 -26.68
CA GLY A 171 -4.76 13.27 -26.69
C GLY A 171 -3.98 13.49 -25.40
N LYS A 172 -4.59 14.07 -24.36
CA LYS A 172 -3.90 14.29 -23.07
C LYS A 172 -4.00 13.05 -22.20
N LYS A 173 -2.86 12.65 -21.62
CA LYS A 173 -2.82 11.63 -20.57
C LYS A 173 -3.54 12.11 -19.31
N ARG A 174 -4.33 11.22 -18.74
CA ARG A 174 -5.13 11.40 -17.53
C ARG A 174 -4.94 10.22 -16.60
N ILE A 175 -5.30 10.39 -15.32
CA ILE A 175 -5.13 9.39 -14.27
C ILE A 175 -6.48 9.16 -13.62
N TYR A 176 -6.90 7.91 -13.46
CA TYR A 176 -8.06 7.55 -12.66
C TYR A 176 -7.75 7.76 -11.17
N TRP A 177 -8.65 8.38 -10.41
CA TRP A 177 -8.43 8.52 -8.96
C TRP A 177 -8.42 7.15 -8.27
N LYS A 178 -9.36 6.27 -8.64
CA LYS A 178 -9.53 4.96 -8.00
C LYS A 178 -9.81 3.87 -9.02
N MET A 179 -9.10 2.76 -8.88
CA MET A 179 -9.28 1.54 -9.66
C MET A 179 -9.82 0.41 -8.78
N SER A 180 -10.36 -0.60 -9.42
CA SER A 180 -10.71 -1.89 -8.79
C SER A 180 -9.48 -2.62 -8.24
N ILE A 181 -9.71 -3.60 -7.38
CA ILE A 181 -8.74 -4.46 -6.70
C ILE A 181 -7.82 -5.13 -7.72
N ASP A 182 -8.34 -5.67 -8.81
CA ASP A 182 -7.57 -6.30 -9.89
C ASP A 182 -7.10 -5.33 -10.98
N LEU A 183 -7.37 -4.04 -10.79
CA LEU A 183 -7.04 -2.95 -11.72
C LEU A 183 -7.69 -3.10 -13.11
N SER A 184 -8.76 -3.90 -13.24
CA SER A 184 -9.45 -4.16 -14.51
C SER A 184 -10.36 -3.01 -14.97
N ARG A 185 -10.88 -2.22 -14.02
CA ARG A 185 -11.85 -1.14 -14.27
C ARG A 185 -11.65 0.07 -13.35
N PRO A 186 -11.96 1.29 -13.82
CA PRO A 186 -12.03 2.47 -12.96
C PRO A 186 -13.27 2.43 -12.07
N LEU A 187 -13.09 2.73 -10.79
CA LEU A 187 -14.19 2.91 -9.83
C LEU A 187 -14.60 4.37 -9.72
N VAL A 188 -13.62 5.28 -9.84
CA VAL A 188 -13.85 6.73 -9.89
C VAL A 188 -12.99 7.35 -10.99
N THR A 189 -13.64 7.98 -11.96
CA THR A 189 -13.01 8.49 -13.19
C THR A 189 -12.54 9.93 -13.11
N SER A 190 -12.89 10.64 -12.02
CA SER A 190 -12.28 11.94 -11.72
C SER A 190 -10.80 11.76 -11.35
N MET A 191 -10.06 12.86 -11.37
CA MET A 191 -8.67 12.91 -10.90
C MET A 191 -8.67 13.43 -9.46
N GLY A 192 -7.91 12.81 -8.57
CA GLY A 192 -7.52 13.47 -7.33
C GLY A 192 -6.67 14.68 -7.65
N GLN A 193 -6.83 15.77 -6.89
CA GLN A 193 -6.13 17.03 -7.17
C GLN A 193 -4.59 16.87 -7.20
N HIS A 194 -4.03 15.92 -6.45
CA HIS A 194 -2.59 15.68 -6.36
C HIS A 194 -2.09 14.47 -7.16
N ASP A 195 -2.97 13.65 -7.74
CA ASP A 195 -2.52 12.44 -8.47
C ASP A 195 -1.57 12.77 -9.65
N PRO A 196 -1.78 13.85 -10.44
CA PRO A 196 -0.82 14.22 -11.48
C PRO A 196 0.56 14.60 -10.93
N LEU A 197 0.62 15.23 -9.74
CA LEU A 197 1.89 15.57 -9.09
C LEU A 197 2.59 14.31 -8.56
N ASP A 198 1.84 13.42 -7.91
CA ASP A 198 2.37 12.15 -7.42
C ASP A 198 2.84 11.24 -8.57
N GLY A 199 2.29 11.41 -9.78
CA GLY A 199 2.68 10.67 -10.98
C GLY A 199 3.83 11.26 -11.80
N PHE A 200 4.34 12.44 -11.43
CA PHE A 200 5.54 13.04 -12.04
C PHE A 200 6.86 12.46 -11.47
N VAL A 201 6.77 11.66 -10.41
CA VAL A 201 7.89 11.07 -9.66
C VAL A 201 8.43 9.82 -10.36
#